data_AF-A0AAD4GPN7-F1
#
_entry.id   AF-A0AAD4GPN7-F1
#
_cell.length_a   1.000
_cell.length_b   1.000
_cell.length_c   1.000
_cell.angle_alpha   90.00
_cell.angle_beta   90.00
_cell.angle_gamma   90.00
#
_symmetry.space_group_name_H-M   'P 1'
#
loop_
_entity.id
_entity.type
_entity.pdbx_description
1 polymer ?
#
loop_
_entity_poly.entity_id
_entity_poly.type
_entity_poly.pdbx_seq_one_letter_code
_entity_poly.pdbx_strand_id
1 'polypeptide(L)'
;MRVSAAEDWFYPADKCQIRLEITGNDGDKYPAKQHARRAAVKLDSPGLIYLAGQPTINWGDSDQPRTFRQRRYFYYLSGVDEPDCYLTYDIHTDLLTLYVPDFDLRHAIWMGPTLTLDEARHRYDVDRVRYFSCLTGDVESWVDKHSQSSPIYILHDAQRPCLPRKDVFLDNQQLIPAMDAARMIKDEYEIRMIRQANQISGLAHRKVLENIHTMTNETEIEAIFLATCVAHGAKNQSYEIIAGSGKNAATLHYVKNNEPLDGRQLVCLDAGAEWNCYSSDVTRTIPLATDWPSEYARNIYHLVQEMQETCISHIQKGVTMKSLQDTAHMIAIRGLQNLGVLTEGDAADIFHSGASAVFFPHGLGHHVGLEVHDVSAQSNTALREARSFVPLAVQSTPALDEGMVITIEPGIYFSDLAIANARQLPLAKYINFDEAVKYIPIGGVRIEDDILVTASGYENLTTAPKGEEMLEIIRWSIDD
;
A
#
# COMPACT_ATOMS: atom_id res chain seq x y z
N MET A 1 -9.07 27.25 -20.00
CA MET A 1 -9.18 28.62 -19.45
C MET A 1 -9.56 29.56 -20.59
N ARG A 2 -10.81 30.03 -20.66
CA ARG A 2 -11.22 31.17 -21.50
C ARG A 2 -11.71 32.27 -20.58
N VAL A 3 -11.11 33.45 -20.69
CA VAL A 3 -11.59 34.65 -20.02
C VAL A 3 -12.32 35.47 -21.07
N SER A 4 -13.59 35.77 -20.86
CA SER A 4 -14.32 36.75 -21.68
C SER A 4 -14.88 37.83 -20.77
N ALA A 5 -14.53 39.08 -21.06
CA ALA A 5 -15.19 40.25 -20.51
C ALA A 5 -16.41 40.56 -21.37
N ALA A 6 -17.57 40.75 -20.74
CA ALA A 6 -18.72 41.34 -21.40
C ALA A 6 -18.51 42.87 -21.43
N GLU A 7 -18.42 43.45 -22.62
CA GLU A 7 -18.44 44.89 -22.81
C GLU A 7 -19.88 45.38 -22.81
N ASP A 8 -20.35 45.91 -21.68
CA ASP A 8 -21.54 46.76 -21.64
C ASP A 8 -21.12 48.20 -21.39
N TRP A 9 -21.58 49.08 -22.27
CA TRP A 9 -21.29 50.52 -22.28
C TRP A 9 -22.18 51.26 -21.25
N PHE A 10 -21.58 52.27 -20.58
CA PHE A 10 -22.14 53.34 -19.69
C PHE A 10 -22.01 53.18 -18.15
N TYR A 11 -20.96 53.81 -17.59
CA TYR A 11 -20.84 54.65 -16.36
C TYR A 11 -21.35 54.17 -14.96
N PRO A 12 -20.75 54.64 -13.84
CA PRO A 12 -19.66 54.00 -13.12
C PRO A 12 -20.07 53.51 -11.70
N ALA A 13 -19.19 52.67 -11.14
CA ALA A 13 -19.26 52.05 -9.81
C ALA A 13 -20.08 50.76 -9.75
N ASP A 14 -19.51 49.67 -10.27
CA ASP A 14 -19.98 48.35 -9.86
C ASP A 14 -18.87 47.31 -9.82
N LYS A 15 -19.00 46.45 -8.80
CA LYS A 15 -18.10 45.36 -8.44
C LYS A 15 -17.77 44.53 -9.67
N CYS A 16 -16.48 44.36 -9.95
CA CYS A 16 -16.02 43.40 -10.93
C CYS A 16 -16.42 41.99 -10.44
N GLN A 17 -17.59 41.48 -10.87
CA GLN A 17 -17.95 40.09 -10.66
C GLN A 17 -17.11 39.25 -11.62
N ILE A 18 -16.01 38.72 -11.09
CA ILE A 18 -15.27 37.66 -11.77
C ILE A 18 -16.15 36.41 -11.69
N ARG A 19 -16.87 36.10 -12.77
CA ARG A 19 -17.42 34.75 -12.96
C ARG A 19 -16.32 33.86 -13.51
N LEU A 20 -15.77 33.01 -12.64
CA LEU A 20 -14.98 31.86 -13.05
C LEU A 20 -15.95 30.76 -13.49
N GLU A 21 -16.27 30.69 -14.79
CA GLU A 21 -16.81 29.47 -15.36
C GLU A 21 -15.66 28.49 -15.56
N ILE A 22 -15.46 27.63 -14.57
CA ILE A 22 -14.68 26.40 -14.75
C ILE A 22 -15.56 25.47 -15.57
N THR A 23 -15.39 25.47 -16.90
CA THR A 23 -15.85 24.36 -17.74
C THR A 23 -14.93 23.17 -17.44
N GLY A 24 -15.12 22.57 -16.26
CA GLY A 24 -14.58 21.25 -15.99
C GLY A 24 -15.27 20.28 -16.93
N ASN A 25 -14.51 19.43 -17.60
CA ASN A 25 -15.06 18.11 -17.88
C ASN A 25 -15.61 17.57 -16.55
N ASP A 26 -16.62 16.71 -16.58
CA ASP A 26 -16.94 15.77 -15.49
C ASP A 26 -15.76 14.82 -15.13
N GLY A 27 -14.52 15.21 -15.44
CA GLY A 27 -13.40 14.34 -15.78
C GLY A 27 -12.33 14.19 -14.73
N ASP A 28 -12.66 14.26 -13.44
CA ASP A 28 -11.78 13.74 -12.35
C ASP A 28 -12.53 13.56 -11.01
N LYS A 29 -13.83 13.22 -11.03
CA LYS A 29 -14.50 12.76 -9.81
C LYS A 29 -13.92 11.42 -9.37
N TYR A 30 -13.93 11.15 -8.08
CA TYR A 30 -13.69 9.78 -7.59
C TYR A 30 -14.78 8.85 -8.16
N PRO A 31 -14.43 7.69 -8.75
CA PRO A 31 -15.36 6.81 -9.48
C PRO A 31 -16.21 5.93 -8.54
N ALA A 32 -16.83 6.54 -7.52
CA ALA A 32 -17.60 5.84 -6.48
C ALA A 32 -18.70 4.95 -7.06
N LYS A 33 -19.43 5.45 -8.06
CA LYS A 33 -20.49 4.69 -8.73
C LYS A 33 -19.98 3.43 -9.43
N GLN A 34 -18.87 3.56 -10.16
CA GLN A 34 -18.24 2.44 -10.83
C GLN A 34 -17.77 1.38 -9.83
N HIS A 35 -17.11 1.79 -8.74
CA HIS A 35 -16.67 0.89 -7.67
C HIS A 35 -17.85 0.18 -7.00
N ALA A 36 -18.95 0.89 -6.72
CA ALA A 36 -20.17 0.29 -6.16
C ALA A 36 -20.78 -0.78 -7.09
N ARG A 37 -20.84 -0.51 -8.40
CA ARG A 37 -21.27 -1.51 -9.40
C ARG A 37 -20.33 -2.71 -9.44
N ARG A 38 -19.01 -2.49 -9.45
CA ARG A 38 -17.99 -3.56 -9.45
C ARG A 38 -18.11 -4.49 -8.24
N ALA A 39 -18.38 -3.95 -7.06
CA ALA A 39 -18.64 -4.75 -5.86
C ALA A 39 -19.98 -5.50 -5.96
N ALA A 40 -21.05 -4.83 -6.41
CA ALA A 40 -22.38 -5.43 -6.45
C ALA A 40 -22.52 -6.60 -7.44
N VAL A 41 -21.81 -6.59 -8.57
CA VAL A 41 -21.84 -7.74 -9.51
C VAL A 41 -21.22 -9.02 -8.94
N LYS A 42 -20.53 -8.93 -7.79
CA LYS A 42 -19.92 -10.05 -7.07
C LYS A 42 -20.81 -10.61 -5.95
N LEU A 43 -21.97 -10.02 -5.71
CA LEU A 43 -22.95 -10.49 -4.73
C LEU A 43 -23.94 -11.46 -5.38
N ASP A 44 -24.48 -12.40 -4.60
CA ASP A 44 -25.38 -13.44 -5.11
C ASP A 44 -26.77 -12.92 -5.49
N SER A 45 -27.19 -11.79 -4.92
CA SER A 45 -28.50 -11.19 -5.17
C SER A 45 -28.51 -9.68 -5.04
N PRO A 46 -29.44 -8.96 -5.71
CA PRO A 46 -29.65 -7.54 -5.46
C PRO A 46 -30.14 -7.28 -4.02
N GLY A 47 -29.65 -6.19 -3.44
CA GLY A 47 -29.96 -5.74 -2.08
C GLY A 47 -29.48 -4.31 -1.83
N LEU A 48 -29.38 -3.92 -0.57
CA LEU A 48 -28.85 -2.62 -0.16
C LEU A 48 -27.46 -2.81 0.43
N ILE A 49 -26.42 -2.24 -0.17
CA ILE A 49 -25.12 -2.11 0.51
C ILE A 49 -25.23 -0.95 1.49
N TYR A 50 -24.90 -1.18 2.76
CA TYR A 50 -24.83 -0.16 3.80
C TYR A 50 -23.41 -0.11 4.38
N LEU A 51 -22.74 1.04 4.29
CA LEU A 51 -21.40 1.25 4.83
C LEU A 51 -21.37 2.46 5.77
N ALA A 52 -20.75 2.25 6.94
CA ALA A 52 -20.44 3.30 7.88
C ALA A 52 -18.95 3.67 7.75
N GLY A 53 -18.69 4.95 7.48
CA GLY A 53 -17.36 5.52 7.53
C GLY A 53 -16.78 5.49 8.95
N GLN A 54 -15.50 5.86 9.06
CA GLN A 54 -14.82 5.97 10.33
C GLN A 54 -15.41 7.17 11.12
N PRO A 55 -15.92 6.96 12.34
CA PRO A 55 -16.39 8.08 13.14
C PRO A 55 -15.21 8.88 13.71
N THR A 56 -15.49 10.12 14.10
CA THR A 56 -14.56 10.90 14.94
C THR A 56 -14.40 10.21 16.30
N ILE A 57 -13.15 9.93 16.70
CA ILE A 57 -12.82 9.25 17.96
C ILE A 57 -11.71 10.05 18.65
N ASN A 58 -11.87 10.32 19.95
CA ASN A 58 -10.83 10.92 20.77
C ASN A 58 -9.92 9.87 21.44
N TRP A 59 -8.74 10.30 21.87
CA TRP A 59 -7.94 9.50 22.78
C TRP A 59 -8.70 9.23 24.08
N GLY A 60 -8.43 8.09 24.72
CA GLY A 60 -9.08 7.76 25.99
C GLY A 60 -8.81 8.85 27.01
N ASP A 61 -9.86 9.28 27.73
CA ASP A 61 -9.79 10.32 28.76
C ASP A 61 -9.21 11.67 28.27
N SER A 62 -9.35 11.98 26.96
CA SER A 62 -8.85 13.21 26.33
C SER A 62 -9.90 13.83 25.40
N ASP A 63 -9.86 15.15 25.25
CA ASP A 63 -10.60 15.90 24.23
C ASP A 63 -9.85 15.99 22.89
N GLN A 64 -8.64 15.43 22.80
CA GLN A 64 -7.85 15.39 21.59
C GLN A 64 -8.36 14.29 20.64
N PRO A 65 -8.70 14.62 19.37
CA PRO A 65 -9.05 13.62 18.37
C PRO A 65 -7.84 12.73 18.05
N ARG A 66 -8.11 11.45 17.83
CA ARG A 66 -7.10 10.54 17.26
C ARG A 66 -6.80 10.95 15.83
N THR A 67 -5.60 10.62 15.36
CA THR A 67 -5.27 10.73 13.94
C THR A 67 -6.31 9.97 13.12
N PHE A 68 -6.96 10.67 12.21
CA PHE A 68 -8.02 10.10 11.38
C PHE A 68 -7.41 9.23 10.28
N ARG A 69 -7.96 8.02 10.11
CA ARG A 69 -7.72 7.14 8.96
C ARG A 69 -9.05 6.52 8.56
N GLN A 70 -9.49 6.75 7.33
CA GLN A 70 -10.74 6.21 6.83
C GLN A 70 -10.69 4.68 6.67
N ARG A 71 -11.85 4.04 6.83
CA ARG A 71 -12.04 2.62 6.50
C ARG A 71 -11.93 2.40 5.00
N ARG A 72 -10.99 1.55 4.55
CA ARG A 72 -10.73 1.37 3.11
C ARG A 72 -11.91 0.83 2.30
N TYR A 73 -12.75 -0.03 2.88
CA TYR A 73 -13.98 -0.47 2.20
C TYR A 73 -14.99 0.68 2.02
N PHE A 74 -15.15 1.55 3.02
CA PHE A 74 -15.99 2.74 2.88
C PHE A 74 -15.41 3.72 1.87
N TYR A 75 -14.10 3.98 1.95
CA TYR A 75 -13.39 4.82 0.99
C TYR A 75 -13.54 4.30 -0.44
N TYR A 76 -13.37 2.98 -0.66
CA TYR A 76 -13.50 2.38 -1.99
C TYR A 76 -14.83 2.68 -2.68
N LEU A 77 -15.94 2.70 -1.94
CA LEU A 77 -17.28 2.94 -2.51
C LEU A 77 -17.73 4.40 -2.47
N SER A 78 -16.96 5.31 -1.86
CA SER A 78 -17.38 6.72 -1.67
C SER A 78 -16.34 7.75 -2.13
N GLY A 79 -15.06 7.44 -2.03
CA GLY A 79 -13.93 8.37 -2.16
C GLY A 79 -13.73 9.29 -0.96
N VAL A 80 -14.58 9.19 0.06
CA VAL A 80 -14.65 10.18 1.15
C VAL A 80 -13.64 9.87 2.24
N ASP A 81 -12.62 10.72 2.38
CA ASP A 81 -11.63 10.68 3.47
C ASP A 81 -11.95 11.70 4.58
N GLU A 82 -13.22 11.74 4.99
CA GLU A 82 -13.73 12.60 6.07
C GLU A 82 -14.55 11.75 7.05
N PRO A 83 -14.56 12.10 8.36
CA PRO A 83 -15.24 11.30 9.37
C PRO A 83 -16.76 11.40 9.28
N ASP A 84 -17.44 10.52 10.02
CA ASP A 84 -18.87 10.63 10.33
C ASP A 84 -19.81 10.60 9.10
N CYS A 85 -19.31 10.06 7.98
CA CYS A 85 -20.06 9.85 6.75
C CYS A 85 -20.59 8.42 6.63
N TYR A 86 -21.67 8.25 5.87
CA TYR A 86 -22.31 6.96 5.60
C TYR A 86 -22.66 6.83 4.12
N LEU A 87 -22.81 5.61 3.64
CA LEU A 87 -23.11 5.33 2.24
C LEU A 87 -24.13 4.21 2.13
N THR A 88 -25.12 4.39 1.25
CA THR A 88 -26.01 3.31 0.82
C THR A 88 -25.98 3.15 -0.69
N TYR A 89 -25.95 1.92 -1.17
CA TYR A 89 -26.11 1.60 -2.59
C TYR A 89 -27.25 0.62 -2.78
N ASP A 90 -28.36 1.10 -3.35
CA ASP A 90 -29.49 0.26 -3.72
C ASP A 90 -29.23 -0.38 -5.08
N ILE A 91 -28.96 -1.68 -5.08
CA ILE A 91 -28.57 -2.42 -6.29
C ILE A 91 -29.77 -2.54 -7.25
N HIS A 92 -31.01 -2.57 -6.74
CA HIS A 92 -32.21 -2.71 -7.58
C HIS A 92 -32.43 -1.51 -8.48
N THR A 93 -32.21 -0.31 -7.93
CA THR A 93 -32.44 0.96 -8.63
C THR A 93 -31.15 1.59 -9.14
N ASP A 94 -30.01 0.93 -8.90
CA ASP A 94 -28.68 1.46 -9.16
C ASP A 94 -28.58 2.89 -8.60
N LEU A 95 -28.85 3.06 -7.30
CA LEU A 95 -28.87 4.37 -6.62
C LEU A 95 -27.84 4.42 -5.48
N LEU A 96 -26.79 5.21 -5.67
CA LEU A 96 -25.72 5.45 -4.71
C LEU A 96 -25.98 6.76 -3.96
N THR A 97 -26.23 6.67 -2.66
CA THR A 97 -26.45 7.82 -1.79
C THR A 97 -25.33 7.94 -0.76
N LEU A 98 -24.67 9.10 -0.76
CA LEU A 98 -23.74 9.52 0.30
C LEU A 98 -24.48 10.36 1.33
N TYR A 99 -24.19 10.11 2.60
CA TYR A 99 -24.71 10.87 3.74
C TYR A 99 -23.54 11.54 4.45
N VAL A 100 -23.59 12.87 4.51
CA VAL A 100 -22.57 13.71 5.15
C VAL A 100 -23.10 14.25 6.49
N PRO A 101 -22.23 14.67 7.42
CA PRO A 101 -22.67 15.24 8.70
C PRO A 101 -23.62 16.42 8.51
N ASP A 102 -24.63 16.53 9.36
CA ASP A 102 -25.47 17.73 9.43
C ASP A 102 -24.62 18.97 9.76
N PHE A 103 -24.96 20.11 9.17
CA PHE A 103 -24.23 21.36 9.43
C PHE A 103 -24.38 21.79 10.89
N ASP A 104 -23.25 21.92 11.58
CA ASP A 104 -23.17 22.49 12.93
C ASP A 104 -22.27 23.74 12.89
N LEU A 105 -22.87 24.91 13.14
CA LEU A 105 -22.15 26.19 13.17
C LEU A 105 -21.04 26.21 14.24
N ARG A 106 -21.27 25.59 15.40
CA ARG A 106 -20.25 25.52 16.44
C ARG A 106 -19.10 24.66 15.95
N HIS A 107 -19.35 23.46 15.44
CA HIS A 107 -18.28 22.64 14.87
C HIS A 107 -17.51 23.40 13.77
N ALA A 108 -18.22 24.07 12.86
CA ALA A 108 -17.63 24.84 11.78
C ALA A 108 -16.66 25.94 12.26
N ILE A 109 -16.99 26.62 13.36
CA ILE A 109 -16.13 27.67 13.94
C ILE A 109 -14.87 27.07 14.61
N TRP A 110 -15.00 25.92 15.28
CA TRP A 110 -13.93 25.36 16.12
C TRP A 110 -13.02 24.38 15.38
N MET A 111 -13.57 23.57 14.48
CA MET A 111 -12.89 22.46 13.80
C MET A 111 -12.82 22.67 12.28
N GLY A 112 -13.51 23.68 11.75
CA GLY A 112 -13.72 23.87 10.32
C GLY A 112 -15.03 23.24 9.83
N PRO A 113 -15.53 23.64 8.66
CA PRO A 113 -16.76 23.07 8.09
C PRO A 113 -16.57 21.59 7.75
N THR A 114 -17.62 20.79 7.94
CA THR A 114 -17.71 19.42 7.42
C THR A 114 -18.02 19.42 5.93
N LEU A 115 -17.80 18.28 5.25
CA LEU A 115 -18.19 18.07 3.85
C LEU A 115 -19.60 18.57 3.56
N THR A 116 -19.72 19.58 2.71
CA THR A 116 -21.04 20.09 2.29
C THR A 116 -21.66 19.21 1.20
N LEU A 117 -22.97 19.33 1.02
CA LEU A 117 -23.69 18.60 -0.03
C LEU A 117 -23.15 18.92 -1.43
N ASP A 118 -22.77 20.17 -1.70
CA ASP A 118 -22.32 20.61 -3.02
C ASP A 118 -20.87 20.21 -3.29
N GLU A 119 -19.99 20.30 -2.30
CA GLU A 119 -18.62 19.77 -2.41
C GLU A 119 -18.63 18.27 -2.66
N ALA A 120 -19.47 17.52 -1.95
CA ALA A 120 -19.61 16.09 -2.13
C ALA A 120 -20.06 15.73 -3.57
N ARG A 121 -21.08 16.43 -4.11
CA ARG A 121 -21.56 16.23 -5.49
C ARG A 121 -20.50 16.56 -6.54
N HIS A 122 -19.62 17.51 -6.23
CA HIS A 122 -18.56 17.92 -7.12
C HIS A 122 -17.38 16.93 -7.11
N ARG A 123 -17.01 16.39 -5.94
CA ARG A 123 -15.83 15.54 -5.74
C ARG A 123 -16.08 14.05 -6.04
N TYR A 124 -17.27 13.56 -5.76
CA TYR A 124 -17.56 12.12 -5.78
C TYR A 124 -18.65 11.79 -6.79
N ASP A 125 -18.44 10.74 -7.58
CA ASP A 125 -19.43 10.24 -8.54
C ASP A 125 -20.53 9.45 -7.81
N VAL A 126 -21.45 10.18 -7.17
CA VAL A 126 -22.61 9.65 -6.44
C VAL A 126 -23.90 10.25 -6.99
N ASP A 127 -24.98 9.48 -7.01
CA ASP A 127 -26.27 9.93 -7.56
C ASP A 127 -26.97 10.93 -6.63
N ARG A 128 -26.79 10.76 -5.32
CA ARG A 128 -27.46 11.57 -4.31
C ARG A 128 -26.55 11.84 -3.11
N VAL A 129 -26.60 13.07 -2.62
CA VAL A 129 -25.97 13.46 -1.34
C VAL A 129 -27.04 14.02 -0.42
N ARG A 130 -27.09 13.52 0.83
CA ARG A 130 -28.02 13.96 1.89
C ARG A 130 -27.27 14.18 3.19
N TYR A 131 -27.93 14.81 4.16
CA TYR A 131 -27.41 14.86 5.52
C TYR A 131 -27.67 13.54 6.28
N PHE A 132 -26.83 13.27 7.28
CA PHE A 132 -26.92 12.10 8.14
C PHE A 132 -28.30 11.94 8.79
N SER A 133 -28.95 13.03 9.21
CA SER A 133 -30.31 13.03 9.74
C SER A 133 -31.36 12.35 8.83
N CYS A 134 -31.10 12.22 7.53
CA CYS A 134 -31.98 11.52 6.58
C CYS A 134 -31.76 10.00 6.52
N LEU A 135 -30.64 9.48 7.03
CA LEU A 135 -30.18 8.11 6.80
C LEU A 135 -31.18 7.07 7.31
N THR A 136 -31.62 7.18 8.57
CA THR A 136 -32.53 6.20 9.18
C THR A 136 -33.83 6.10 8.38
N GLY A 137 -34.46 7.24 8.05
CA GLY A 137 -35.72 7.25 7.30
C GLY A 137 -35.59 6.70 5.87
N ASP A 138 -34.45 6.93 5.22
CA ASP A 138 -34.17 6.40 3.88
C ASP A 138 -33.99 4.87 3.90
N VAL A 139 -33.25 4.34 4.88
CA VAL A 139 -33.06 2.90 5.04
C VAL A 139 -34.38 2.23 5.44
N GLU A 140 -35.17 2.81 6.35
CA GLU A 140 -36.52 2.32 6.69
C GLU A 140 -37.43 2.27 5.46
N SER A 141 -37.43 3.34 4.66
CA SER A 141 -38.22 3.40 3.42
C SER A 141 -37.79 2.35 2.40
N TRP A 142 -36.50 2.02 2.35
CA TRP A 142 -36.00 0.92 1.50
C TRP A 142 -36.43 -0.44 2.05
N VAL A 143 -36.31 -0.65 3.36
CA VAL A 143 -36.77 -1.87 4.04
C VAL A 143 -38.26 -2.09 3.79
N ASP A 144 -39.12 -1.09 3.97
CA ASP A 144 -40.58 -1.24 3.75
C ASP A 144 -40.95 -1.67 2.33
N LYS A 145 -40.11 -1.37 1.34
CA LYS A 145 -40.30 -1.81 -0.05
C LYS A 145 -39.79 -3.23 -0.33
N HIS A 146 -38.83 -3.73 0.45
CA HIS A 146 -38.07 -4.95 0.13
C HIS A 146 -37.96 -5.95 1.29
N SER A 147 -38.59 -5.72 2.45
CA SER A 147 -38.24 -6.25 3.79
C SER A 147 -38.18 -7.77 3.98
N GLN A 148 -38.47 -8.57 2.95
CA GLN A 148 -38.43 -10.03 3.01
C GLN A 148 -37.80 -10.70 1.79
N SER A 149 -37.46 -9.95 0.74
CA SER A 149 -36.92 -10.50 -0.51
C SER A 149 -35.45 -10.17 -0.75
N SER A 150 -34.91 -9.18 -0.05
CA SER A 150 -33.55 -8.70 -0.31
C SER A 150 -32.79 -8.38 0.98
N PRO A 151 -31.50 -8.74 1.07
CA PRO A 151 -30.67 -8.43 2.23
C PRO A 151 -30.20 -6.97 2.22
N ILE A 152 -29.90 -6.44 3.41
CA ILE A 152 -28.96 -5.34 3.58
C ILE A 152 -27.58 -5.96 3.81
N TYR A 153 -26.67 -5.71 2.88
CA TYR A 153 -25.27 -6.10 2.96
C TYR A 153 -24.50 -5.14 3.85
N ILE A 154 -23.86 -5.67 4.89
CA ILE A 154 -23.00 -4.93 5.82
C ILE A 154 -21.65 -5.63 5.93
N LEU A 155 -20.60 -4.90 6.34
CA LEU A 155 -19.29 -5.53 6.56
C LEU A 155 -19.25 -6.33 7.86
N HIS A 156 -19.80 -5.76 8.94
CA HIS A 156 -19.74 -6.34 10.29
C HIS A 156 -21.00 -6.01 11.10
N ASP A 157 -21.40 -6.89 12.02
CA ASP A 157 -22.57 -6.69 12.90
C ASP A 157 -22.51 -5.42 13.76
N ALA A 158 -21.29 -4.97 14.09
CA ALA A 158 -21.06 -3.72 14.81
C ALA A 158 -21.38 -2.48 13.98
N GLN A 159 -21.53 -2.62 12.66
CA GLN A 159 -21.83 -1.55 11.70
C GLN A 159 -23.27 -1.64 11.17
N ARG A 160 -24.16 -2.39 11.81
CA ARG A 160 -25.56 -2.48 11.41
C ARG A 160 -26.24 -1.09 11.42
N PRO A 161 -27.19 -0.81 10.52
CA PRO A 161 -27.97 0.42 10.57
C PRO A 161 -28.77 0.50 11.87
N CYS A 162 -28.86 1.70 12.45
CA CYS A 162 -29.68 1.95 13.63
C CYS A 162 -31.15 2.13 13.20
N LEU A 163 -31.90 1.03 13.23
CA LEU A 163 -33.31 0.98 12.83
C LEU A 163 -34.21 0.65 14.03
N PRO A 164 -35.40 1.26 14.13
CA PRO A 164 -36.43 0.87 15.09
C PRO A 164 -36.91 -0.58 14.91
N ARG A 165 -36.98 -1.04 13.65
CA ARG A 165 -37.34 -2.41 13.29
C ARG A 165 -36.17 -3.37 13.56
N LYS A 166 -36.45 -4.54 14.14
CA LYS A 166 -35.43 -5.56 14.47
C LYS A 166 -35.39 -6.74 13.50
N ASP A 167 -36.49 -7.01 12.80
CA ASP A 167 -36.64 -8.04 11.78
C ASP A 167 -36.23 -7.49 10.41
N VAL A 168 -34.93 -7.22 10.26
CA VAL A 168 -34.32 -6.84 8.98
C VAL A 168 -33.40 -7.95 8.53
N PHE A 169 -33.52 -8.37 7.27
CA PHE A 169 -32.61 -9.36 6.70
C PHE A 169 -31.24 -8.71 6.46
N LEU A 170 -30.26 -9.05 7.30
CA LEU A 170 -28.88 -8.59 7.19
C LEU A 170 -27.99 -9.72 6.68
N ASP A 171 -27.08 -9.40 5.76
CA ASP A 171 -26.00 -10.27 5.32
C ASP A 171 -24.66 -9.62 5.65
N ASN A 172 -23.84 -10.30 6.44
CA ASN A 172 -22.50 -9.86 6.83
C ASN A 172 -21.39 -10.80 6.31
N GLN A 173 -21.73 -11.68 5.37
CA GLN A 173 -20.83 -12.74 4.87
C GLN A 173 -20.34 -12.45 3.44
N GLN A 174 -21.20 -11.88 2.59
CA GLN A 174 -20.90 -11.73 1.17
C GLN A 174 -20.16 -10.44 0.81
N LEU A 175 -20.37 -9.36 1.56
CA LEU A 175 -19.90 -8.04 1.14
C LEU A 175 -18.37 -7.91 1.12
N ILE A 176 -17.68 -8.42 2.15
CA ILE A 176 -16.22 -8.38 2.21
C ILE A 176 -15.60 -9.15 1.03
N PRO A 177 -15.92 -10.44 0.79
CA PRO A 177 -15.42 -11.17 -0.37
C PRO A 177 -15.72 -10.49 -1.72
N ALA A 178 -16.92 -9.92 -1.87
CA ALA A 178 -17.33 -9.21 -3.08
C ALA A 178 -16.46 -7.95 -3.32
N MET A 179 -16.22 -7.16 -2.27
CA MET A 179 -15.39 -5.97 -2.35
C MET A 179 -13.91 -6.29 -2.51
N ASP A 180 -13.42 -7.37 -1.90
CA ASP A 180 -12.04 -7.84 -2.09
C ASP A 180 -11.78 -8.24 -3.53
N ALA A 181 -12.69 -9.02 -4.12
CA ALA A 181 -12.62 -9.40 -5.52
C ALA A 181 -12.69 -8.19 -6.48
N ALA A 182 -13.41 -7.13 -6.09
CA ALA A 182 -13.44 -5.89 -6.85
C ALA A 182 -12.12 -5.11 -6.73
N ARG A 183 -11.61 -4.88 -5.51
CA ARG A 183 -10.39 -4.09 -5.22
C ARG A 183 -9.09 -4.74 -5.70
N MET A 184 -9.06 -6.07 -5.82
CA MET A 184 -7.87 -6.81 -6.24
C MET A 184 -7.40 -6.41 -7.64
N ILE A 185 -8.34 -6.13 -8.55
CA ILE A 185 -8.09 -5.60 -9.89
C ILE A 185 -8.22 -4.09 -9.82
N LYS A 186 -7.23 -3.31 -10.26
CA LYS A 186 -7.28 -1.86 -10.19
C LYS A 186 -7.86 -1.31 -11.49
N ASP A 187 -8.72 -0.30 -11.40
CA ASP A 187 -9.09 0.49 -12.56
C ASP A 187 -8.12 1.65 -12.82
N GLU A 188 -8.34 2.37 -13.91
CA GLU A 188 -7.49 3.47 -14.35
C GLU A 188 -7.34 4.59 -13.31
N TYR A 189 -8.36 4.87 -12.50
CA TYR A 189 -8.24 5.88 -11.44
C TYR A 189 -7.29 5.36 -10.35
N GLU A 190 -7.51 4.12 -9.90
CA GLU A 190 -6.69 3.48 -8.87
C GLU A 190 -5.22 3.39 -9.30
N ILE A 191 -4.95 2.96 -10.54
CA ILE A 191 -3.60 2.89 -11.11
C ILE A 191 -2.94 4.27 -11.14
N ARG A 192 -3.67 5.34 -11.51
CA ARG A 192 -3.12 6.71 -11.47
C ARG A 192 -2.74 7.14 -10.07
N MET A 193 -3.53 6.80 -9.05
CA MET A 193 -3.21 7.16 -7.66
C MET A 193 -1.99 6.40 -7.14
N ILE A 194 -1.88 5.09 -7.41
CA ILE A 194 -0.71 4.27 -7.03
C ILE A 194 0.54 4.75 -7.77
N ARG A 195 0.42 5.12 -9.05
CA ARG A 195 1.53 5.70 -9.83
C ARG A 195 1.99 7.03 -9.24
N GLN A 196 1.07 7.88 -8.78
CA GLN A 196 1.41 9.13 -8.10
C GLN A 196 2.13 8.88 -6.76
N ALA A 197 1.66 7.91 -5.96
CA ALA A 197 2.33 7.49 -4.74
C ALA A 197 3.78 7.04 -5.02
N ASN A 198 3.97 6.19 -6.04
CA ASN A 198 5.28 5.72 -6.48
C ASN A 198 6.22 6.84 -6.97
N GLN A 199 5.68 7.84 -7.67
CA GLN A 199 6.47 9.00 -8.09
C GLN A 199 6.97 9.79 -6.89
N ILE A 200 6.12 10.02 -5.89
CA ILE A 200 6.51 10.73 -4.66
C ILE A 200 7.51 9.90 -3.85
N SER A 201 7.28 8.60 -3.69
CA SER A 201 8.25 7.67 -3.09
C SER A 201 9.59 7.71 -3.80
N GLY A 202 9.62 7.67 -5.13
CA GLY A 202 10.85 7.73 -5.92
C GLY A 202 11.63 9.02 -5.73
N LEU A 203 10.93 10.16 -5.64
CA LEU A 203 11.53 11.45 -5.30
C LEU A 203 12.11 11.45 -3.88
N ALA A 204 11.39 10.90 -2.90
CA ALA A 204 11.85 10.82 -1.52
C ALA A 204 13.06 9.89 -1.34
N HIS A 205 13.05 8.71 -1.98
CA HIS A 205 14.22 7.82 -2.05
C HIS A 205 15.42 8.53 -2.69
N ARG A 206 15.24 9.18 -3.85
CA ARG A 206 16.29 9.99 -4.48
C ARG A 206 16.82 11.06 -3.53
N LYS A 207 15.94 11.75 -2.79
CA LYS A 207 16.36 12.79 -1.87
C LYS A 207 17.21 12.26 -0.71
N VAL A 208 16.92 11.07 -0.21
CA VAL A 208 17.78 10.37 0.75
C VAL A 208 19.15 10.10 0.13
N LEU A 209 19.21 9.57 -1.10
CA LEU A 209 20.48 9.30 -1.80
C LEU A 209 21.35 10.55 -1.94
N GLU A 210 20.75 11.69 -2.28
CA GLU A 210 21.43 12.98 -2.40
C GLU A 210 22.01 13.50 -1.06
N ASN A 211 21.57 12.98 0.08
CA ASN A 211 21.96 13.51 1.40
C ASN A 211 22.63 12.46 2.28
N ILE A 212 22.75 11.20 1.83
CA ILE A 212 23.13 10.06 2.67
C ILE A 212 24.49 10.24 3.35
N HIS A 213 25.43 10.91 2.69
CA HIS A 213 26.79 11.15 3.20
C HIS A 213 26.86 12.20 4.33
N THR A 214 25.81 13.01 4.50
CA THR A 214 25.71 14.02 5.56
C THR A 214 25.08 13.47 6.85
N MET A 215 24.37 12.35 6.75
CA MET A 215 23.57 11.81 7.84
C MET A 215 24.45 11.01 8.80
N THR A 216 24.14 11.10 10.09
CA THR A 216 24.88 10.39 11.15
C THR A 216 24.03 9.35 11.90
N ASN A 217 22.71 9.40 11.72
CA ASN A 217 21.75 8.51 12.38
C ASN A 217 20.61 8.10 11.43
N GLU A 218 20.05 6.90 11.62
CA GLU A 218 18.88 6.39 10.91
C GLU A 218 17.67 7.35 10.96
N THR A 219 17.48 8.11 12.05
CA THR A 219 16.38 9.08 12.18
C THR A 219 16.44 10.17 11.11
N GLU A 220 17.64 10.56 10.66
CA GLU A 220 17.81 11.61 9.65
C GLU A 220 17.35 11.14 8.26
N ILE A 221 17.52 9.84 7.97
CA ILE A 221 17.01 9.19 6.76
C ILE A 221 15.47 9.24 6.76
N GLU A 222 14.85 8.81 7.86
CA GLU A 222 13.40 8.88 8.05
C GLU A 222 12.87 10.32 7.87
N ALA A 223 13.53 11.29 8.51
CA ALA A 223 13.12 12.68 8.47
C ALA A 223 13.16 13.25 7.04
N ILE A 224 14.19 12.96 6.26
CA ILE A 224 14.32 13.44 4.87
C ILE A 224 13.28 12.79 3.96
N PHE A 225 13.05 11.49 4.11
CA PHE A 225 12.01 10.80 3.35
C PHE A 225 10.62 11.40 3.63
N LEU A 226 10.27 11.53 4.92
CA LEU A 226 9.01 12.10 5.39
C LEU A 226 8.81 13.54 4.90
N ALA A 227 9.81 14.40 5.10
CA ALA A 227 9.75 15.79 4.69
C ALA A 227 9.53 15.93 3.18
N THR A 228 10.20 15.08 2.38
CA THR A 228 10.05 15.09 0.92
C THR A 228 8.64 14.68 0.50
N CYS A 229 8.09 13.62 1.10
CA CYS A 229 6.71 13.19 0.82
C CYS A 229 5.69 14.29 1.14
N VAL A 230 5.78 14.86 2.35
CA VAL A 230 4.87 15.90 2.82
C VAL A 230 4.97 17.16 1.95
N ALA A 231 6.18 17.56 1.55
CA ALA A 231 6.38 18.71 0.66
C ALA A 231 5.75 18.51 -0.74
N HIS A 232 5.60 17.26 -1.19
CA HIS A 232 4.92 16.91 -2.45
C HIS A 232 3.44 16.54 -2.26
N GLY A 233 2.88 16.82 -1.08
CA GLY A 233 1.45 16.67 -0.78
C GLY A 233 1.03 15.30 -0.25
N ALA A 234 1.94 14.30 -0.23
CA ALA A 234 1.69 13.02 0.43
C ALA A 234 1.90 13.18 1.94
N LYS A 235 0.85 13.65 2.62
CA LYS A 235 0.88 13.94 4.07
C LYS A 235 1.07 12.70 4.94
N ASN A 236 0.62 11.54 4.44
CA ASN A 236 0.71 10.26 5.13
C ASN A 236 1.64 9.32 4.35
N GLN A 237 2.22 8.38 5.08
CA GLN A 237 3.03 7.28 4.55
C GLN A 237 2.17 6.02 4.56
N SER A 238 2.46 5.09 3.66
CA SER A 238 1.73 3.82 3.55
C SER A 238 1.85 2.98 4.83
N TYR A 239 2.98 3.09 5.51
CA TYR A 239 3.37 2.40 6.74
C TYR A 239 4.49 3.19 7.44
N GLU A 240 4.89 2.78 8.64
CA GLU A 240 6.03 3.36 9.35
C GLU A 240 7.32 3.11 8.55
N ILE A 241 8.09 4.18 8.30
CA ILE A 241 9.35 4.10 7.54
C ILE A 241 10.32 3.15 8.26
N ILE A 242 10.98 2.28 7.49
CA ILE A 242 12.00 1.37 7.99
C ILE A 242 13.36 1.86 7.47
N ALA A 243 14.23 2.33 8.37
CA ALA A 243 15.60 2.75 8.05
C ALA A 243 16.60 1.92 8.86
N GLY A 244 16.80 0.66 8.46
CA GLY A 244 17.65 -0.29 9.19
C GLY A 244 19.09 -0.30 8.68
N SER A 245 20.04 0.21 9.46
CA SER A 245 21.47 0.21 9.12
C SER A 245 22.26 -0.98 9.69
N GLY A 246 23.21 -1.50 8.90
CA GLY A 246 23.99 -2.70 9.22
C GLY A 246 23.10 -3.83 9.72
N LYS A 247 23.39 -4.43 10.88
CA LYS A 247 22.58 -5.52 11.46
C LYS A 247 21.08 -5.22 11.59
N ASN A 248 20.67 -3.95 11.71
CA ASN A 248 19.24 -3.60 11.80
C ASN A 248 18.50 -3.90 10.49
N ALA A 249 19.19 -3.86 9.35
CA ALA A 249 18.64 -4.29 8.05
C ALA A 249 18.17 -5.76 8.04
N ALA A 250 18.64 -6.60 8.97
CA ALA A 250 18.19 -7.98 9.12
C ALA A 250 16.91 -8.12 9.96
N THR A 251 16.34 -7.01 10.46
CA THR A 251 15.04 -6.97 11.14
C THR A 251 14.00 -6.42 10.17
N LEU A 252 13.12 -7.30 9.66
CA LEU A 252 12.28 -6.99 8.49
C LEU A 252 11.39 -5.75 8.67
N HIS A 253 10.75 -5.59 9.84
CA HIS A 253 9.93 -4.43 10.20
C HIS A 253 10.60 -3.59 11.28
N TYR A 254 11.83 -3.13 11.01
CA TYR A 254 12.58 -2.27 11.92
C TYR A 254 12.09 -0.83 11.85
N VAL A 255 11.48 -0.33 12.93
CA VAL A 255 10.90 1.05 12.97
C VAL A 255 11.49 1.92 14.08
N LYS A 256 12.55 1.45 14.77
CA LYS A 256 13.16 2.25 15.84
C LYS A 256 13.92 3.45 15.29
N ASN A 257 14.53 3.29 14.11
CA ASN A 257 15.22 4.32 13.33
C ASN A 257 16.03 5.30 14.18
N ASN A 258 16.86 4.80 15.10
CA ASN A 258 17.51 5.65 16.09
C ASN A 258 18.96 5.27 16.38
N GLU A 259 19.54 4.35 15.61
CA GLU A 259 20.94 3.93 15.79
C GLU A 259 21.89 4.77 14.90
N PRO A 260 23.14 4.97 15.35
CA PRO A 260 24.14 5.69 14.58
C PRO A 260 24.58 4.91 13.33
N LEU A 261 24.88 5.64 12.27
CA LEU A 261 25.40 5.13 11.00
C LEU A 261 26.92 4.87 11.01
N ASP A 262 27.63 5.36 12.03
CA ASP A 262 29.08 5.17 12.17
C ASP A 262 29.45 3.67 12.20
N GLY A 263 30.47 3.31 11.42
CA GLY A 263 30.91 1.92 11.24
C GLY A 263 29.92 1.00 10.51
N ARG A 264 28.81 1.51 9.98
CA ARG A 264 27.86 0.74 9.17
C ARG A 264 28.23 0.81 7.69
N GLN A 265 27.85 -0.23 6.95
CA GLN A 265 28.14 -0.32 5.52
C GLN A 265 26.93 0.08 4.66
N LEU A 266 25.77 -0.49 4.97
CA LEU A 266 24.52 -0.29 4.24
C LEU A 266 23.41 0.17 5.18
N VAL A 267 22.38 0.78 4.60
CA VAL A 267 21.06 0.97 5.20
C VAL A 267 19.99 0.43 4.27
N CYS A 268 19.11 -0.43 4.79
CA CYS A 268 17.90 -0.85 4.09
C CYS A 268 16.81 0.17 4.41
N LEU A 269 16.46 0.99 3.41
CA LEU A 269 15.37 1.94 3.48
C LEU A 269 14.15 1.35 2.79
N ASP A 270 13.14 0.98 3.57
CA ASP A 270 11.84 0.52 3.12
C ASP A 270 10.81 1.59 3.51
N ALA A 271 10.31 2.30 2.49
CA ALA A 271 9.50 3.49 2.68
C ALA A 271 8.60 3.81 1.47
N GLY A 272 7.30 3.96 1.76
CA GLY A 272 6.23 4.19 0.80
C GLY A 272 5.37 5.42 1.13
N ALA A 273 5.03 6.23 0.13
CA ALA A 273 4.09 7.34 0.27
C ALA A 273 2.63 6.86 0.12
N GLU A 274 1.70 7.51 0.84
CA GLU A 274 0.26 7.32 0.60
C GLU A 274 -0.29 8.56 -0.12
N TRP A 275 -0.85 8.37 -1.32
CA TRP A 275 -1.49 9.42 -2.10
C TRP A 275 -2.99 9.17 -2.24
N ASN A 276 -3.82 10.06 -1.69
CA ASN A 276 -5.28 9.91 -1.68
C ASN A 276 -5.73 8.50 -1.23
N CYS A 277 -5.17 8.02 -0.11
CA CYS A 277 -5.40 6.69 0.45
C CYS A 277 -4.88 5.49 -0.37
N TYR A 278 -4.23 5.71 -1.52
CA TYR A 278 -3.55 4.65 -2.27
C TYR A 278 -2.07 4.63 -1.90
N SER A 279 -1.56 3.43 -1.64
CA SER A 279 -0.20 3.18 -1.19
C SER A 279 0.75 2.96 -2.37
N SER A 280 2.01 3.33 -2.17
CA SER A 280 3.16 2.67 -2.78
C SER A 280 3.98 1.93 -1.70
N ASP A 281 4.80 0.98 -2.14
CA ASP A 281 5.72 0.22 -1.31
C ASP A 281 7.08 0.06 -2.03
N VAL A 282 8.14 0.60 -1.44
CA VAL A 282 9.44 0.72 -2.12
C VAL A 282 10.58 0.56 -1.14
N THR A 283 11.41 -0.44 -1.40
CA THR A 283 12.65 -0.69 -0.66
C THR A 283 13.89 -0.46 -1.52
N ARG A 284 14.86 0.27 -0.98
CA ARG A 284 16.23 0.38 -1.50
C ARG A 284 17.23 0.11 -0.40
N THR A 285 18.20 -0.75 -0.67
CA THR A 285 19.38 -0.90 0.20
C THR A 285 20.51 -0.01 -0.30
N ILE A 286 20.89 0.96 0.50
CA ILE A 286 21.73 2.09 0.13
C ILE A 286 23.10 1.94 0.80
N PRO A 287 24.23 2.04 0.06
CA PRO A 287 25.54 2.14 0.66
C PRO A 287 25.75 3.50 1.33
N LEU A 288 26.38 3.49 2.50
CA LEU A 288 26.74 4.71 3.24
C LEU A 288 28.05 5.35 2.74
N ALA A 289 28.70 4.72 1.75
CA ALA A 289 29.89 5.21 1.06
C ALA A 289 29.55 5.57 -0.40
N THR A 290 30.48 6.26 -1.08
CA THR A 290 30.34 6.68 -2.50
C THR A 290 30.24 5.51 -3.46
N ASP A 291 30.77 4.36 -3.06
CA ASP A 291 30.81 3.11 -3.79
C ASP A 291 30.44 1.96 -2.86
N TRP A 292 30.38 0.75 -3.40
CA TRP A 292 30.18 -0.45 -2.58
C TRP A 292 31.22 -0.54 -1.45
N PRO A 293 30.80 -0.56 -0.18
CA PRO A 293 31.71 -0.49 0.96
C PRO A 293 32.54 -1.77 1.16
N SER A 294 32.13 -2.89 0.55
CA SER A 294 32.88 -4.14 0.51
C SER A 294 32.43 -5.04 -0.64
N GLU A 295 33.24 -6.04 -0.99
CA GLU A 295 32.83 -7.10 -1.92
C GLU A 295 31.62 -7.87 -1.39
N TYR A 296 31.53 -8.08 -0.08
CA TYR A 296 30.38 -8.72 0.58
C TYR A 296 29.07 -7.95 0.33
N ALA A 297 29.09 -6.62 0.52
CA ALA A 297 27.94 -5.75 0.26
C ALA A 297 27.53 -5.80 -1.22
N ARG A 298 28.51 -5.62 -2.12
CA ARG A 298 28.30 -5.62 -3.57
C ARG A 298 27.70 -6.94 -4.07
N ASN A 299 28.25 -8.06 -3.62
CA ASN A 299 27.86 -9.38 -4.11
C ASN A 299 26.43 -9.75 -3.70
N ILE A 300 26.04 -9.48 -2.45
CA ILE A 300 24.66 -9.72 -2.00
C ILE A 300 23.70 -8.76 -2.68
N TYR A 301 24.08 -7.50 -2.86
CA TYR A 301 23.25 -6.54 -3.57
C TYR A 301 22.93 -7.01 -4.98
N HIS A 302 23.95 -7.36 -5.76
CA HIS A 302 23.75 -7.84 -7.14
C HIS A 302 22.95 -9.15 -7.19
N LEU A 303 23.13 -10.05 -6.21
CA LEU A 303 22.33 -11.27 -6.15
C LEU A 303 20.84 -10.97 -5.91
N VAL A 304 20.52 -10.06 -5.00
CA VAL A 304 19.13 -9.64 -4.75
C VAL A 304 18.55 -8.90 -5.96
N GLN A 305 19.36 -8.08 -6.64
CA GLN A 305 18.95 -7.43 -7.88
C GLN A 305 18.65 -8.46 -8.98
N GLU A 306 19.48 -9.49 -9.15
CA GLU A 306 19.24 -10.59 -10.10
C GLU A 306 17.93 -11.34 -9.77
N MET A 307 17.69 -11.64 -8.49
CA MET A 307 16.44 -12.24 -8.03
C MET A 307 15.25 -11.37 -8.46
N GLN A 308 15.31 -10.06 -8.21
CA GLN A 308 14.22 -9.13 -8.48
C GLN A 308 13.94 -9.01 -9.97
N GLU A 309 14.96 -8.68 -10.77
CA GLU A 309 14.82 -8.44 -12.20
C GLU A 309 14.37 -9.71 -12.94
N THR A 310 14.86 -10.89 -12.53
CA THR A 310 14.41 -12.16 -13.11
C THR A 310 12.93 -12.41 -12.79
N CYS A 311 12.52 -12.24 -11.52
CA CYS A 311 11.13 -12.42 -11.13
C CYS A 311 10.19 -11.42 -11.83
N ILE A 312 10.58 -10.15 -11.92
CA ILE A 312 9.82 -9.11 -12.64
C ILE A 312 9.66 -9.51 -14.11
N SER A 313 10.74 -9.97 -14.77
CA SER A 313 10.70 -10.36 -16.19
C SER A 313 9.73 -11.51 -16.51
N HIS A 314 9.38 -12.32 -15.51
CA HIS A 314 8.43 -13.43 -15.64
C HIS A 314 6.98 -13.02 -15.40
N ILE A 315 6.70 -11.80 -14.94
CA ILE A 315 5.34 -11.35 -14.64
C ILE A 315 4.52 -11.24 -15.92
N GLN A 316 3.42 -11.98 -15.93
CA GLN A 316 2.38 -11.91 -16.93
C GLN A 316 1.11 -12.55 -16.36
N LYS A 317 -0.03 -12.30 -17.01
CA LYS A 317 -1.29 -12.97 -16.69
C LYS A 317 -1.13 -14.51 -16.68
N GLY A 318 -1.67 -15.14 -15.64
CA GLY A 318 -1.64 -16.60 -15.46
C GLY A 318 -0.47 -17.13 -14.62
N VAL A 319 0.59 -16.33 -14.42
CA VAL A 319 1.70 -16.69 -13.51
C VAL A 319 1.24 -16.61 -12.06
N THR A 320 1.79 -17.43 -11.17
CA THR A 320 1.43 -17.42 -9.74
C THR A 320 2.54 -16.80 -8.91
N MET A 321 2.19 -16.09 -7.83
CA MET A 321 3.18 -15.59 -6.85
C MET A 321 4.06 -16.71 -6.31
N LYS A 322 3.49 -17.91 -6.09
CA LYS A 322 4.27 -19.09 -5.71
C LYS A 322 5.37 -19.44 -6.73
N SER A 323 5.06 -19.46 -8.03
CA SER A 323 6.09 -19.78 -9.04
C SER A 323 7.21 -18.74 -9.11
N LEU A 324 6.89 -17.47 -8.83
CA LEU A 324 7.88 -16.40 -8.71
C LEU A 324 8.72 -16.57 -7.44
N GLN A 325 8.10 -16.90 -6.30
CA GLN A 325 8.78 -17.23 -5.03
C GLN A 325 9.78 -18.36 -5.22
N ASP A 326 9.35 -19.48 -5.84
CA ASP A 326 10.20 -20.63 -6.11
C ASP A 326 11.40 -20.20 -6.98
N THR A 327 11.16 -19.36 -8.01
CA THR A 327 12.22 -18.81 -8.87
C THR A 327 13.24 -17.99 -8.05
N ALA A 328 12.78 -17.07 -7.21
CA ALA A 328 13.62 -16.24 -6.36
C ALA A 328 14.50 -17.09 -5.42
N HIS A 329 13.92 -18.10 -4.76
CA HIS A 329 14.70 -19.01 -3.91
C HIS A 329 15.73 -19.82 -4.70
N MET A 330 15.42 -20.28 -5.91
CA MET A 330 16.39 -21.02 -6.72
C MET A 330 17.59 -20.15 -7.13
N ILE A 331 17.35 -18.86 -7.43
CA ILE A 331 18.42 -17.88 -7.68
C ILE A 331 19.22 -17.64 -6.39
N ALA A 332 18.54 -17.37 -5.27
CA ALA A 332 19.18 -17.16 -3.97
C ALA A 332 20.06 -18.35 -3.56
N ILE A 333 19.60 -19.59 -3.76
CA ILE A 333 20.35 -20.80 -3.43
C ILE A 333 21.65 -20.85 -4.24
N ARG A 334 21.55 -20.72 -5.57
CA ARG A 334 22.72 -20.79 -6.45
C ARG A 334 23.71 -19.65 -6.16
N GLY A 335 23.20 -18.44 -5.95
CA GLY A 335 24.03 -17.29 -5.58
C GLY A 335 24.74 -17.50 -4.24
N LEU A 336 24.03 -17.93 -3.21
CA LEU A 336 24.62 -18.20 -1.89
C LEU A 336 25.58 -19.41 -1.89
N GLN A 337 25.41 -20.38 -2.79
CA GLN A 337 26.40 -21.44 -3.04
C GLN A 337 27.68 -20.86 -3.65
N ASN A 338 27.57 -20.00 -4.66
CA ASN A 338 28.72 -19.33 -5.30
C ASN A 338 29.49 -18.43 -4.30
N LEU A 339 28.77 -17.84 -3.34
CA LEU A 339 29.34 -17.03 -2.27
C LEU A 339 29.84 -17.87 -1.08
N GLY A 340 29.71 -19.20 -1.13
CA GLY A 340 30.16 -20.12 -0.09
C GLY A 340 29.35 -20.11 1.20
N VAL A 341 28.20 -19.41 1.24
CA VAL A 341 27.28 -19.35 2.40
C VAL A 341 26.46 -20.63 2.51
N LEU A 342 26.01 -21.17 1.37
CA LEU A 342 25.37 -22.48 1.29
C LEU A 342 26.37 -23.50 0.74
N THR A 343 26.27 -24.75 1.19
CA THR A 343 27.18 -25.81 0.74
C THR A 343 26.98 -26.14 -0.74
N GLU A 344 28.06 -26.54 -1.41
CA GLU A 344 27.97 -27.17 -2.73
C GLU A 344 27.07 -28.41 -2.69
N GLY A 345 26.27 -28.62 -3.75
CA GLY A 345 25.31 -29.72 -3.82
C GLY A 345 24.10 -29.38 -4.70
N ASP A 346 23.11 -30.28 -4.73
CA ASP A 346 21.88 -30.08 -5.49
C ASP A 346 21.04 -28.94 -4.87
N ALA A 347 20.76 -27.92 -5.68
CA ALA A 347 19.94 -26.79 -5.28
C ALA A 347 18.50 -27.21 -4.89
N ALA A 348 17.97 -28.27 -5.49
CA ALA A 348 16.65 -28.79 -5.13
C ALA A 348 16.63 -29.38 -3.71
N ASP A 349 17.68 -30.08 -3.29
CA ASP A 349 17.80 -30.60 -1.92
C ASP A 349 17.85 -29.47 -0.89
N ILE A 350 18.61 -28.42 -1.19
CA ILE A 350 18.71 -27.22 -0.33
C ILE A 350 17.35 -26.52 -0.26
N PHE A 351 16.66 -26.36 -1.39
CA PHE A 351 15.32 -25.78 -1.45
C PHE A 351 14.33 -26.56 -0.56
N HIS A 352 14.24 -27.88 -0.74
CA HIS A 352 13.34 -28.72 0.05
C HIS A 352 13.72 -28.81 1.53
N SER A 353 14.99 -28.58 1.88
CA SER A 353 15.42 -28.54 3.29
C SER A 353 14.95 -27.30 4.04
N GLY A 354 14.57 -26.24 3.32
CA GLY A 354 14.25 -24.93 3.90
C GLY A 354 15.47 -24.09 4.30
N ALA A 355 16.70 -24.51 3.98
CA ALA A 355 17.91 -23.77 4.35
C ALA A 355 17.95 -22.35 3.78
N SER A 356 17.47 -22.14 2.54
CA SER A 356 17.41 -20.81 1.93
C SER A 356 16.49 -19.84 2.67
N ALA A 357 15.46 -20.35 3.34
CA ALA A 357 14.53 -19.53 4.11
C ALA A 357 15.11 -18.96 5.41
N VAL A 358 16.27 -19.46 5.86
CA VAL A 358 17.03 -18.81 6.94
C VAL A 358 17.49 -17.41 6.50
N PHE A 359 17.79 -17.25 5.22
CA PHE A 359 18.31 -16.02 4.63
C PHE A 359 17.26 -15.22 3.87
N PHE A 360 16.23 -15.88 3.32
CA PHE A 360 15.08 -15.22 2.67
C PHE A 360 13.78 -15.70 3.33
N PRO A 361 13.41 -15.14 4.50
CA PRO A 361 12.34 -15.68 5.35
C PRO A 361 10.94 -15.17 5.05
N HIS A 362 10.78 -14.15 4.19
CA HIS A 362 9.48 -13.53 3.88
C HIS A 362 8.96 -13.93 2.48
N GLY A 363 7.73 -13.53 2.17
CA GLY A 363 7.17 -13.70 0.82
C GLY A 363 7.82 -12.73 -0.16
N LEU A 364 7.83 -13.09 -1.45
CA LEU A 364 8.41 -12.31 -2.54
C LEU A 364 7.63 -11.03 -2.83
N GLY A 365 6.37 -10.96 -2.40
CA GLY A 365 5.56 -9.76 -2.52
C GLY A 365 4.10 -9.98 -2.18
N HIS A 366 3.32 -8.91 -2.24
CA HIS A 366 1.91 -8.85 -1.91
C HIS A 366 1.17 -7.87 -2.83
N HIS A 367 -0.16 -7.82 -2.76
CA HIS A 367 -0.92 -6.79 -3.47
C HIS A 367 -0.71 -5.42 -2.82
N VAL A 368 -0.75 -4.37 -3.65
CA VAL A 368 -0.74 -2.96 -3.23
C VAL A 368 -1.97 -2.26 -3.79
N GLY A 369 -2.57 -1.36 -3.00
CA GLY A 369 -3.77 -0.61 -3.37
C GLY A 369 -4.15 0.40 -2.32
N LEU A 370 -5.36 0.28 -1.75
CA LEU A 370 -5.81 1.15 -0.66
C LEU A 370 -5.14 0.84 0.69
N GLU A 371 -4.47 -0.29 0.78
CA GLU A 371 -3.54 -0.64 1.85
C GLU A 371 -2.22 -1.07 1.22
N VAL A 372 -1.12 -0.96 1.98
CA VAL A 372 0.19 -1.48 1.56
C VAL A 372 0.15 -2.99 1.36
N HIS A 373 -0.36 -3.72 2.34
CA HIS A 373 -0.75 -5.11 2.22
C HIS A 373 -2.23 -5.16 1.83
N ASP A 374 -2.51 -4.97 0.53
CA ASP A 374 -3.88 -4.91 0.03
C ASP A 374 -4.57 -6.29 0.04
N VAL A 375 -5.88 -6.25 -0.12
CA VAL A 375 -6.75 -7.42 -0.05
C VAL A 375 -6.40 -8.44 -1.15
N SER A 376 -6.53 -9.72 -0.78
CA SER A 376 -6.27 -10.86 -1.64
C SER A 376 -7.35 -11.92 -1.42
N ALA A 377 -7.89 -12.51 -2.48
CA ALA A 377 -8.89 -13.58 -2.36
C ALA A 377 -8.37 -14.81 -1.58
N GLN A 378 -7.05 -15.03 -1.59
CA GLN A 378 -6.32 -15.99 -0.77
C GLN A 378 -4.96 -15.37 -0.41
N SER A 379 -4.35 -15.78 0.71
CA SER A 379 -3.06 -15.24 1.16
C SER A 379 -1.99 -15.35 0.06
N ASN A 380 -1.49 -14.21 -0.41
CA ASN A 380 -0.36 -14.15 -1.33
C ASN A 380 0.98 -14.37 -0.63
N THR A 381 1.03 -14.13 0.70
CA THR A 381 2.22 -14.40 1.49
C THR A 381 2.31 -15.89 1.78
N ALA A 382 3.45 -16.49 1.43
CA ALA A 382 3.72 -17.92 1.58
C ALA A 382 3.82 -18.40 3.05
N LEU A 383 3.38 -17.62 4.04
CA LEU A 383 3.86 -17.73 5.42
C LEU A 383 2.79 -17.81 6.51
N ARG A 384 1.51 -17.80 6.15
CA ARG A 384 0.48 -17.53 7.16
C ARG A 384 0.20 -18.67 8.16
N GLU A 385 0.79 -19.86 7.98
CA GLU A 385 0.51 -21.02 8.86
C GLU A 385 1.73 -21.77 9.41
N ALA A 386 2.95 -21.26 9.26
CA ALA A 386 4.11 -21.92 9.85
C ALA A 386 4.28 -21.50 11.32
N ARG A 387 3.90 -22.38 12.27
CA ARG A 387 4.45 -22.37 13.65
C ARG A 387 5.94 -22.75 13.70
N SER A 388 6.57 -22.89 12.53
CA SER A 388 7.96 -23.25 12.31
C SER A 388 8.68 -22.07 11.65
N PHE A 389 9.94 -21.84 12.01
CA PHE A 389 10.82 -20.86 11.38
C PHE A 389 11.15 -21.20 9.91
N VAL A 390 10.69 -22.36 9.44
CA VAL A 390 10.75 -22.78 8.03
C VAL A 390 9.41 -22.45 7.38
N PRO A 391 9.36 -21.54 6.40
CA PRO A 391 8.16 -21.25 5.62
C PRO A 391 7.59 -22.55 5.06
N LEU A 392 6.34 -22.88 5.41
CA LEU A 392 5.59 -23.85 4.63
C LEU A 392 5.17 -23.14 3.36
N ALA A 393 5.72 -23.53 2.21
CA ALA A 393 5.24 -23.10 0.91
C ALA A 393 3.71 -23.23 0.87
N VAL A 394 3.00 -22.10 0.72
CA VAL A 394 1.56 -22.12 0.45
C VAL A 394 1.36 -22.95 -0.82
N GLN A 395 0.50 -23.97 -0.73
CA GLN A 395 0.32 -24.95 -1.80
C GLN A 395 -0.31 -24.36 -3.07
N SER A 396 -1.03 -23.23 -2.95
CA SER A 396 -1.58 -22.50 -4.10
C SER A 396 -1.78 -21.02 -3.78
N THR A 397 -1.16 -20.12 -4.55
CA THR A 397 -1.54 -18.70 -4.63
C THR A 397 -2.40 -18.50 -5.89
N PRO A 398 -3.36 -17.57 -5.89
CA PRO A 398 -4.08 -17.21 -7.11
C PRO A 398 -3.13 -16.81 -8.25
N ALA A 399 -3.56 -17.06 -9.49
CA ALA A 399 -2.83 -16.57 -10.66
C ALA A 399 -3.00 -15.05 -10.79
N LEU A 400 -1.94 -14.39 -11.24
CA LEU A 400 -1.94 -12.98 -11.58
C LEU A 400 -2.89 -12.72 -12.75
N ASP A 401 -3.64 -11.63 -12.67
CA ASP A 401 -4.52 -11.16 -13.73
C ASP A 401 -4.23 -9.69 -14.05
N GLU A 402 -4.64 -9.27 -15.24
CA GLU A 402 -4.51 -7.89 -15.70
C GLU A 402 -5.16 -6.91 -14.72
N GLY A 403 -4.47 -5.81 -14.43
CA GLY A 403 -4.91 -4.78 -13.50
C GLY A 403 -4.54 -5.06 -12.04
N MET A 404 -3.97 -6.22 -11.69
CA MET A 404 -3.38 -6.40 -10.37
C MET A 404 -2.12 -5.54 -10.21
N VAL A 405 -1.94 -4.93 -9.04
CA VAL A 405 -0.68 -4.32 -8.62
C VAL A 405 -0.10 -5.12 -7.47
N ILE A 406 1.18 -5.49 -7.57
CA ILE A 406 1.92 -6.31 -6.60
C ILE A 406 3.32 -5.76 -6.34
N THR A 407 3.89 -6.00 -5.16
CA THR A 407 5.32 -5.82 -4.91
C THR A 407 6.13 -6.99 -5.46
N ILE A 408 7.39 -6.73 -5.83
CA ILE A 408 8.44 -7.74 -5.99
C ILE A 408 9.66 -7.31 -5.17
N GLU A 409 9.80 -7.94 -4.01
CA GLU A 409 10.66 -7.53 -2.90
C GLU A 409 11.59 -8.65 -2.41
N PRO A 410 12.37 -9.34 -3.27
CA PRO A 410 13.32 -10.32 -2.77
C PRO A 410 14.30 -9.68 -1.77
N GLY A 411 14.71 -10.47 -0.78
CA GLY A 411 15.72 -10.03 0.17
C GLY A 411 16.55 -11.18 0.73
N ILE A 412 17.80 -10.87 1.06
CA ILE A 412 18.74 -11.79 1.71
C ILE A 412 19.24 -11.13 2.99
N TYR A 413 19.04 -11.81 4.13
CA TYR A 413 19.31 -11.30 5.46
C TYR A 413 20.18 -12.27 6.26
N PHE A 414 21.15 -11.72 6.97
CA PHE A 414 22.08 -12.40 7.87
C PHE A 414 21.75 -12.01 9.31
N SER A 415 20.59 -12.47 9.78
CA SER A 415 20.12 -12.24 11.15
C SER A 415 20.86 -13.15 12.14
N ASP A 416 21.48 -12.55 13.17
CA ASP A 416 22.12 -13.28 14.27
C ASP A 416 21.20 -14.34 14.87
N LEU A 417 19.93 -13.99 15.08
CA LEU A 417 18.93 -14.86 15.69
C LEU A 417 18.56 -16.02 14.77
N ALA A 418 18.35 -15.75 13.47
CA ALA A 418 18.03 -16.78 12.49
C ALA A 418 19.19 -17.76 12.31
N ILE A 419 20.42 -17.25 12.20
CA ILE A 419 21.65 -18.04 12.06
C ILE A 419 21.87 -18.90 13.32
N ALA A 420 21.72 -18.34 14.51
CA ALA A 420 21.87 -19.08 15.77
C ALA A 420 20.84 -20.22 15.90
N ASN A 421 19.58 -19.97 15.52
CA ASN A 421 18.53 -20.98 15.49
C ASN A 421 18.82 -22.08 14.45
N ALA A 422 19.25 -21.69 13.25
CA ALA A 422 19.54 -22.62 12.15
C ALA A 422 20.60 -23.68 12.49
N ARG A 423 21.58 -23.35 13.36
CA ARG A 423 22.61 -24.30 13.83
C ARG A 423 22.04 -25.53 14.55
N GLN A 424 20.82 -25.44 15.07
CA GLN A 424 20.17 -26.53 15.82
C GLN A 424 19.23 -27.36 14.96
N LEU A 425 19.04 -27.01 13.69
CA LEU A 425 18.09 -27.64 12.78
C LEU A 425 18.78 -28.65 11.86
N PRO A 426 18.06 -29.67 11.34
CA PRO A 426 18.62 -30.62 10.36
C PRO A 426 19.16 -29.95 9.09
N LEU A 427 18.65 -28.77 8.73
CA LEU A 427 19.12 -27.96 7.60
C LEU A 427 20.52 -27.38 7.80
N ALA A 428 21.08 -27.42 9.02
CA ALA A 428 22.40 -26.88 9.36
C ALA A 428 23.52 -27.43 8.47
N LYS A 429 23.38 -28.68 8.01
CA LYS A 429 24.35 -29.31 7.10
C LYS A 429 24.48 -28.62 5.74
N TYR A 430 23.52 -27.79 5.35
CA TYR A 430 23.52 -27.04 4.09
C TYR A 430 24.07 -25.62 4.22
N ILE A 431 24.43 -25.18 5.43
CA ILE A 431 24.87 -23.81 5.70
C ILE A 431 26.31 -23.81 6.17
N ASN A 432 27.17 -23.08 5.48
CA ASN A 432 28.50 -22.74 5.96
C ASN A 432 28.40 -21.53 6.90
N PHE A 433 28.26 -21.81 8.18
CA PHE A 433 28.07 -20.76 9.18
C PHE A 433 29.28 -19.84 9.34
N ASP A 434 30.49 -20.33 9.09
CA ASP A 434 31.71 -19.52 9.20
C ASP A 434 31.79 -18.46 8.10
N GLU A 435 31.21 -18.75 6.93
CA GLU A 435 31.03 -17.76 5.87
C GLU A 435 29.83 -16.85 6.14
N ALA A 436 28.68 -17.42 6.55
CA ALA A 436 27.46 -16.65 6.82
C ALA A 436 27.68 -15.53 7.86
N VAL A 437 28.46 -15.77 8.92
CA VAL A 437 28.70 -14.75 9.96
C VAL A 437 29.48 -13.53 9.45
N LYS A 438 30.21 -13.64 8.33
CA LYS A 438 30.95 -12.51 7.75
C LYS A 438 30.03 -11.47 7.13
N TYR A 439 28.79 -11.84 6.81
CA TYR A 439 27.78 -10.95 6.26
C TYR A 439 26.90 -10.28 7.34
N ILE A 440 27.01 -10.65 8.62
CA ILE A 440 26.24 -10.02 9.71
C ILE A 440 26.40 -8.49 9.75
N PRO A 441 27.60 -7.90 9.53
CA PRO A 441 27.75 -6.44 9.49
C PRO A 441 26.97 -5.76 8.34
N ILE A 442 26.69 -6.49 7.26
CA ILE A 442 25.81 -6.03 6.17
C ILE A 442 24.36 -6.01 6.66
N GLY A 443 23.99 -6.97 7.51
CA GLY A 443 22.64 -7.20 7.99
C GLY A 443 21.77 -7.83 6.91
N GLY A 444 21.35 -7.07 5.91
CA GLY A 444 20.56 -7.60 4.81
C GLY A 444 20.39 -6.62 3.66
N VAL A 445 19.98 -7.16 2.52
CA VAL A 445 19.61 -6.40 1.34
C VAL A 445 18.20 -6.80 0.94
N ARG A 446 17.35 -5.80 0.71
CA ARG A 446 16.07 -5.92 0.01
C ARG A 446 15.99 -4.87 -1.10
N ILE A 447 15.40 -5.24 -2.22
CA ILE A 447 15.09 -4.34 -3.33
C ILE A 447 13.67 -4.62 -3.76
N GLU A 448 12.82 -3.60 -3.76
CA GLU A 448 11.39 -3.75 -3.95
C GLU A 448 10.82 -2.71 -4.91
N ASP A 449 9.98 -3.19 -5.82
CA ASP A 449 9.27 -2.37 -6.80
C ASP A 449 7.78 -2.77 -6.84
N ASP A 450 6.92 -1.78 -7.05
CA ASP A 450 5.49 -1.92 -7.33
C ASP A 450 5.27 -2.19 -8.83
N ILE A 451 4.66 -3.32 -9.15
CA ILE A 451 4.47 -3.83 -10.50
C ILE A 451 2.99 -3.94 -10.85
N LEU A 452 2.56 -3.28 -11.91
CA LEU A 452 1.25 -3.45 -12.54
C LEU A 452 1.31 -4.61 -13.53
N VAL A 453 0.44 -5.60 -13.36
CA VAL A 453 0.26 -6.69 -14.32
C VAL A 453 -0.60 -6.18 -15.49
N THR A 454 -0.08 -6.29 -16.72
CA THR A 454 -0.77 -5.87 -17.94
C THR A 454 -1.22 -7.08 -18.76
N ALA A 455 -2.06 -6.86 -19.79
CA ALA A 455 -2.53 -7.93 -20.68
C ALA A 455 -1.38 -8.77 -21.31
N SER A 456 -0.22 -8.15 -21.54
CA SER A 456 0.92 -8.74 -22.24
C SER A 456 2.20 -8.87 -21.40
N GLY A 457 2.15 -8.58 -20.10
CA GLY A 457 3.35 -8.59 -19.25
C GLY A 457 3.16 -7.73 -18.01
N TYR A 458 4.01 -6.71 -17.85
CA TYR A 458 4.02 -5.84 -16.69
C TYR A 458 4.45 -4.40 -17.02
N GLU A 459 4.12 -3.47 -16.12
CA GLU A 459 4.66 -2.12 -16.04
C GLU A 459 5.26 -1.95 -14.63
N ASN A 460 6.50 -1.50 -14.53
CA ASN A 460 7.09 -1.12 -13.25
C ASN A 460 6.69 0.32 -12.92
N LEU A 461 5.93 0.51 -11.84
CA LEU A 461 5.44 1.81 -11.40
C LEU A 461 6.49 2.57 -10.59
N THR A 462 7.46 1.87 -10.00
CA THR A 462 8.48 2.43 -9.12
C THR A 462 9.52 3.23 -9.87
N THR A 463 9.78 4.44 -9.40
CA THR A 463 10.74 5.39 -10.01
C THR A 463 11.99 5.62 -9.16
N ALA A 464 12.09 4.95 -8.00
CA ALA A 464 13.23 5.06 -7.10
C ALA A 464 14.51 4.46 -7.74
N PRO A 465 15.64 5.19 -7.77
CA PRO A 465 16.90 4.68 -8.32
C PRO A 465 17.38 3.40 -7.60
N LYS A 466 17.99 2.47 -8.33
CA LYS A 466 18.69 1.28 -7.80
C LYS A 466 19.94 0.98 -8.63
N GLY A 467 20.81 0.10 -8.12
CA GLY A 467 22.03 -0.31 -8.81
C GLY A 467 22.97 0.87 -9.10
N GLU A 468 23.46 0.96 -10.32
CA GLU A 468 24.41 2.00 -10.72
C GLU A 468 23.81 3.41 -10.69
N GLU A 469 22.53 3.59 -11.07
CA GLU A 469 21.88 4.91 -11.00
C GLU A 469 21.88 5.47 -9.56
N MET A 470 21.65 4.59 -8.58
CA MET A 470 21.72 4.95 -7.16
C MET A 470 23.13 5.40 -6.77
N LEU A 471 24.17 4.68 -7.21
CA LEU A 471 25.57 5.04 -6.91
C LEU A 471 25.97 6.35 -7.59
N GLU A 472 25.55 6.58 -8.83
CA GLU A 472 25.81 7.83 -9.55
C GLU A 472 25.27 9.05 -8.79
N ILE A 473 24.06 8.95 -8.23
CA ILE A 473 23.46 10.02 -7.40
C ILE A 473 24.24 10.25 -6.11
N ILE A 474 24.65 9.17 -5.43
CA ILE A 474 25.44 9.28 -4.19
C ILE A 474 26.79 9.96 -4.48
N ARG A 475 27.50 9.55 -5.56
CA ARG A 475 28.78 10.15 -5.95
C ARG A 475 28.64 11.62 -6.29
N TRP A 476 27.62 11.98 -7.08
CA TRP A 476 27.41 13.36 -7.53
C TRP A 476 27.09 14.30 -6.37
N SER A 477 26.37 13.84 -5.35
CA SER A 477 25.99 14.68 -4.21
C SER A 477 27.13 15.11 -3.28
N ILE A 478 28.33 14.57 -3.46
CA ILE A 478 29.52 14.92 -2.65
C ILE A 478 30.35 16.02 -3.33
N ASP A 479 30.24 16.14 -4.66
CA ASP A 479 30.98 17.11 -5.46
C ASP A 479 30.31 18.49 -5.52
N ASP A 480 29.03 18.58 -5.16
CA ASP A 480 28.19 19.79 -5.06
C ASP A 480 28.11 20.32 -3.61
#